data_AF-A0A3N8J2S3-F1
#
_entry.id   AF-A0A3N8J2S3-F1
#
_cell.length_a   1.000
_cell.length_b   1.000
_cell.length_c   1.000
_cell.angle_alpha   90.00
_cell.angle_beta   90.00
_cell.angle_gamma   90.00
#
_symmetry.space_group_name_H-M   'P 1'
#
loop_
_entity.id
_entity.type
_entity.pdbx_description
1 polymer ?
#
loop_
_entity_poly.entity_id
_entity_poly.type
_entity_poly.pdbx_seq_one_letter_code
_entity_poly.pdbx_strand_id
1 'polypeptide(L)'
;MPLVHCSYHGYCGGELVTQAVRHLINDRQNWRGDGGVVPLTLVRDEIEYPGFMLESERGNIVDLGGTYEAGDVYRFSDDESMEAAIGLLTTTCSACLREFRALSETG
;
A
#
# COMPACT_ATOMS: atom_id res chain seq x y z
N MET A 1 -8.91 7.49 -15.11
CA MET A 1 -7.71 7.96 -14.40
C MET A 1 -6.51 7.82 -15.32
N PRO A 2 -5.50 8.70 -15.27
CA PRO A 2 -4.33 8.59 -16.14
C PRO A 2 -3.56 7.29 -15.86
N LEU A 3 -2.93 6.73 -16.90
CA LEU A 3 -2.05 5.57 -16.79
C LEU A 3 -0.65 6.05 -16.39
N VAL A 4 -0.07 5.46 -15.35
CA VAL A 4 1.29 5.75 -14.89
C VAL A 4 2.24 4.60 -15.22
N HIS A 5 3.48 4.91 -15.56
CA HIS A 5 4.50 3.90 -15.87
C HIS A 5 5.44 3.68 -14.67
N CYS A 6 5.36 2.53 -14.00
CA CYS A 6 6.26 2.10 -12.92
C CYS A 6 7.14 0.95 -13.42
N SER A 7 8.44 0.98 -13.12
CA SER A 7 9.37 -0.12 -13.46
C SER A 7 8.97 -1.46 -12.84
N TYR A 8 8.18 -1.44 -11.76
CA TYR A 8 7.67 -2.62 -11.07
C TYR A 8 6.36 -3.18 -11.67
N HIS A 9 5.53 -2.33 -12.27
CA HIS A 9 4.17 -2.70 -12.68
C HIS A 9 3.82 -2.40 -14.14
N GLY A 10 4.74 -1.81 -14.91
CA GLY A 10 4.45 -1.31 -16.26
C GLY A 10 3.46 -0.15 -16.22
N TYR A 11 2.44 -0.18 -17.09
CA TYR A 11 1.37 0.82 -17.11
C TYR A 11 0.23 0.43 -16.16
N CYS A 12 0.02 1.23 -15.10
CA CYS A 12 -1.05 1.02 -14.14
C CYS A 12 -2.04 2.18 -14.11
N GLY A 13 -3.33 1.86 -14.02
CA GLY A 13 -4.38 2.82 -13.68
C GLY A 13 -4.55 2.94 -12.16
N GLY A 14 -4.99 4.10 -11.68
CA GLY A 14 -5.20 4.36 -10.24
C GLY A 14 -6.37 3.60 -9.60
N GLU A 15 -6.94 2.60 -10.29
CA GLU A 15 -8.10 1.82 -9.84
C GLU A 15 -7.76 0.83 -8.72
N LEU A 16 -6.47 0.58 -8.48
CA LEU A 16 -5.99 -0.36 -7.47
C LEU A 16 -5.42 0.32 -6.22
N VAL A 17 -5.77 1.59 -6.03
CA VAL A 17 -5.35 2.41 -4.89
C VAL A 17 -6.30 2.17 -3.70
N THR A 18 -5.76 1.84 -2.52
CA THR A 18 -6.58 1.70 -1.31
C THR A 18 -7.21 3.02 -0.90
N GLN A 19 -8.25 2.96 -0.06
CA GLN A 19 -8.85 4.16 0.50
C GLN A 19 -7.83 5.04 1.24
N ALA A 20 -6.91 4.44 2.00
CA ALA A 20 -5.83 5.16 2.69
C ALA A 20 -4.92 5.91 1.72
N VAL A 21 -4.42 5.24 0.67
CA VAL A 21 -3.57 5.88 -0.34
C VAL A 21 -4.36 6.89 -1.18
N ARG A 22 -5.66 6.68 -1.38
CA ARG A 22 -6.55 7.66 -2.02
C ARG A 22 -6.74 8.90 -1.15
N HIS A 23 -6.94 8.77 0.16
CA HIS A 23 -6.98 9.91 1.07
C HIS A 23 -5.66 10.66 1.06
N LEU A 24 -4.53 9.94 1.09
CA LEU A 24 -3.23 10.54 0.95
C LEU A 24 -3.13 11.33 -0.36
N ILE A 25 -3.44 10.75 -1.52
CA ILE A 25 -3.39 11.44 -2.82
C ILE A 25 -4.21 12.74 -2.81
N ASN A 26 -5.37 12.74 -2.16
CA ASN A 26 -6.27 13.89 -2.12
C ASN A 26 -5.90 14.92 -1.03
N ASP A 27 -5.13 14.52 -0.01
CA ASP A 27 -4.70 15.39 1.09
C ASP A 27 -3.24 15.87 0.90
N ARG A 28 -3.11 16.81 -0.04
CA ARG A 28 -1.82 17.39 -0.48
C ARG A 28 -1.03 18.08 0.64
N GLN A 29 -1.66 18.47 1.75
CA GLN A 29 -0.96 19.12 2.87
C GLN A 29 -0.30 18.09 3.79
N ASN A 30 -0.90 16.92 3.94
CA ASN A 30 -0.32 15.80 4.69
C ASN A 30 0.81 15.06 3.93
N TRP A 31 1.04 15.38 2.65
CA TRP A 31 2.16 14.86 1.85
C TRP A 31 3.56 15.26 2.31
N ARG A 32 3.69 16.19 3.26
CA ARG A 32 4.99 16.65 3.78
C ARG A 32 5.51 15.80 4.94
N GLY A 33 4.69 14.90 5.49
CA GLY A 33 5.09 13.96 6.53
C GLY A 33 5.64 12.66 5.95
N ASP A 34 6.53 12.00 6.69
CA ASP A 34 7.37 10.83 6.35
C ASP A 34 6.66 9.55 5.83
N GLY A 35 5.38 9.61 5.43
CA GLY A 35 4.59 8.48 4.95
C GLY A 35 4.94 8.08 3.51
N GLY A 36 6.05 7.37 3.35
CA GLY A 36 6.36 6.65 2.12
C GLY A 36 5.44 5.44 1.93
N VAL A 37 5.11 5.12 0.68
CA VAL A 37 4.53 3.81 0.36
C VAL A 37 5.66 2.78 0.34
N VAL A 38 5.52 1.73 1.14
CA VAL A 38 6.50 0.66 1.29
C VAL A 38 5.93 -0.69 0.84
N PRO A 39 6.76 -1.58 0.25
CA PRO A 39 6.35 -2.94 -0.02
C PRO A 39 6.26 -3.74 1.29
N LEU A 40 5.39 -4.73 1.29
CA LEU A 40 5.35 -5.77 2.32
C LEU A 40 4.65 -7.02 1.77
N THR A 41 4.75 -8.12 2.50
CA THR A 41 4.06 -9.37 2.16
C THR A 41 3.26 -9.86 3.36
N LEU A 42 1.96 -10.12 3.17
CA LEU A 42 1.16 -10.85 4.15
C LEU A 42 1.26 -12.34 3.87
N VAL A 43 1.33 -13.15 4.92
CA VAL A 43 1.44 -14.60 4.79
C VAL A 43 0.43 -15.26 5.70
N ARG A 44 -0.30 -16.24 5.15
CA ARG A 44 -1.06 -17.20 5.94
C ARG A 44 -0.81 -18.59 5.39
N ASP A 45 -0.47 -19.51 6.28
CA ASP A 45 0.02 -20.83 5.90
C ASP A 45 1.17 -20.72 4.88
N GLU A 46 0.93 -21.19 3.65
CA GLU A 46 1.86 -21.15 2.50
C GLU A 46 1.43 -20.13 1.42
N ILE A 47 0.41 -19.31 1.69
CA ILE A 47 -0.10 -18.31 0.75
C ILE A 47 0.52 -16.96 1.07
N GLU A 48 1.20 -16.38 0.07
CA GLU A 48 1.77 -15.05 0.12
C GLU A 48 0.89 -14.03 -0.61
N TYR A 49 0.68 -12.88 0.01
CA TYR A 49 -0.03 -11.75 -0.55
C TYR A 49 0.85 -10.49 -0.52
N PRO A 50 1.65 -10.25 -1.58
CA PRO A 50 2.48 -9.07 -1.67
C PRO A 50 1.63 -7.82 -1.98
N GLY A 51 1.99 -6.70 -1.38
CA GLY A 51 1.34 -5.43 -1.63
C GLY A 51 2.16 -4.26 -1.14
N PHE A 52 1.53 -3.08 -1.14
CA PHE A 52 2.12 -1.86 -0.66
C PHE A 52 1.19 -1.17 0.32
N MET A 53 1.75 -0.42 1.27
CA MET A 53 0.98 0.38 2.21
C MET A 53 1.74 1.65 2.60
N LEU A 54 1.11 2.54 3.35
CA LEU A 54 1.80 3.67 3.98
C LEU A 54 2.62 3.18 5.18
N GLU A 55 3.89 3.62 5.27
CA GLU A 55 4.76 3.30 6.42
C GLU A 55 4.11 3.68 7.75
N SER A 56 3.37 4.79 7.79
CA SER A 56 2.64 5.25 8.98
C SER A 56 1.52 4.30 9.43
N GLU A 57 0.98 3.50 8.51
CA GLU A 57 -0.12 2.57 8.79
C GLU A 57 0.39 1.17 9.13
N ARG A 58 1.70 0.94 9.10
CA ARG A 58 2.31 -0.36 9.37
C ARG A 58 1.94 -0.91 10.75
N GLY A 59 1.76 -0.04 11.74
CA GLY A 59 1.25 -0.42 13.08
C GLY A 59 -0.13 -1.08 13.03
N ASN A 60 -0.99 -0.68 12.10
CA ASN A 60 -2.35 -1.21 11.97
C ASN A 60 -2.34 -2.71 11.60
N ILE A 61 -1.32 -3.20 10.88
CA ILE A 61 -1.21 -4.63 10.56
C ILE A 61 -0.99 -5.45 11.83
N VAL A 62 -0.17 -4.94 12.76
CA VAL A 62 0.08 -5.60 14.04
C VAL A 62 -1.18 -5.57 14.91
N ASP A 63 -1.90 -4.45 14.92
CA ASP A 63 -3.17 -4.32 15.64
C ASP A 63 -4.26 -5.27 15.11
N LEU A 64 -4.19 -5.61 13.82
CA LEU A 64 -5.06 -6.61 13.19
C LEU A 64 -4.59 -8.06 13.44
N GLY A 65 -3.55 -8.30 14.24
CA GLY A 65 -3.07 -9.65 14.58
C GLY A 65 -1.94 -10.17 13.69
N GLY A 66 -1.39 -9.34 12.80
CA GLY A 66 -0.21 -9.69 12.01
C GLY A 66 1.05 -9.74 12.86
N THR A 67 1.76 -10.86 12.81
CA THR A 67 3.08 -11.00 13.46
C THR A 67 4.17 -10.62 12.50
N TYR A 68 4.98 -9.61 12.85
CA TYR A 68 6.12 -9.21 12.04
C TYR A 68 7.19 -10.31 12.00
N GLU A 69 7.67 -10.59 10.79
CA GLU A 69 8.80 -11.45 10.49
C GLU A 69 9.89 -10.67 9.74
N ALA A 70 10.97 -11.35 9.36
CA ALA A 70 12.05 -10.69 8.63
C ALA A 70 11.61 -10.25 7.21
N GLY A 71 12.10 -9.09 6.77
CA GLY A 71 11.96 -8.65 5.38
C GLY A 71 10.59 -8.06 5.03
N ASP A 72 9.94 -7.36 5.96
CA ASP A 72 8.61 -6.75 5.76
C ASP A 72 7.51 -7.78 5.51
N VAL A 73 7.67 -8.97 6.09
CA VAL A 73 6.70 -10.05 6.03
C VAL A 73 5.85 -10.05 7.30
N TYR A 74 4.53 -10.18 7.18
CA TYR A 74 3.61 -10.28 8.30
C TYR A 74 2.80 -11.58 8.22
N ARG A 75 2.91 -12.43 9.24
CA ARG A 75 2.20 -13.71 9.29
C ARG A 75 0.91 -13.60 10.09
N PHE A 76 -0.16 -14.17 9.56
CA PHE A 76 -1.49 -14.25 10.16
C PHE A 76 -1.87 -15.70 10.49
N SER A 77 -2.62 -15.89 11.58
CA SER A 77 -3.13 -17.19 12.02
C SER A 77 -4.54 -17.51 11.52
N ASP A 78 -5.29 -16.51 11.06
CA ASP A 78 -6.70 -16.63 10.68
C ASP A 78 -7.02 -15.78 9.44
N ASP A 79 -8.05 -16.21 8.71
CA ASP A 79 -8.46 -15.57 7.45
C ASP A 79 -9.06 -14.18 7.69
N GLU A 80 -9.84 -14.01 8.75
CA GLU A 80 -10.56 -12.75 9.02
C GLU A 80 -9.59 -11.57 9.22
N SER A 81 -8.56 -11.78 10.04
CA SER A 81 -7.50 -10.82 10.28
C SER A 81 -6.67 -10.55 9.03
N MET A 82 -6.37 -11.60 8.23
CA MET A 82 -5.64 -11.45 6.97
C MET A 82 -6.46 -10.65 5.95
N GLU A 83 -7.75 -10.93 5.79
CA GLU A 83 -8.64 -10.21 4.87
C GLU A 83 -8.76 -8.73 5.26
N ALA A 84 -8.88 -8.44 6.56
CA ALA A 84 -8.87 -7.07 7.06
C ALA A 84 -7.56 -6.35 6.71
N ALA A 85 -6.41 -7.03 6.87
CA ALA A 85 -5.09 -6.48 6.54
C ALA A 85 -4.90 -6.30 5.02
N ILE A 86 -5.40 -7.22 4.19
CA ILE A 86 -5.43 -7.07 2.72
C ILE A 86 -6.19 -5.80 2.33
N GLY A 87 -7.26 -5.46 3.04
CA GLY A 87 -8.01 -4.21 2.83
C GLY A 87 -7.18 -2.93 3.03
N LEU A 88 -6.06 -3.01 3.75
CA LEU A 88 -5.11 -1.91 3.93
C LEU A 88 -4.06 -1.85 2.81
N LEU A 89 -3.89 -2.92 2.02
CA LEU A 89 -2.88 -3.01 0.96
C LEU A 89 -3.37 -2.50 -0.38
N THR A 90 -2.52 -1.73 -1.03
CA THR A 90 -2.67 -1.30 -2.43
C THR A 90 -1.68 -2.04 -3.32
N THR A 91 -1.98 -2.14 -4.62
CA THR A 91 -0.99 -2.55 -5.62
C THR A 91 -0.12 -1.39 -6.11
N THR A 92 -0.33 -0.18 -5.58
CA THR A 92 0.35 1.03 -6.05
C THR A 92 1.74 1.16 -5.44
N CYS A 93 2.79 0.96 -6.25
CA CYS A 93 4.18 1.22 -5.84
C CYS A 93 4.39 2.72 -5.53
N SER A 94 5.43 3.04 -4.74
CA SER A 94 5.82 4.43 -4.46
C SER A 94 6.11 5.24 -5.73
N ALA A 95 6.61 4.62 -6.81
CA ALA A 95 6.81 5.29 -8.09
C ALA A 95 5.49 5.64 -8.79
N CYS A 96 4.52 4.72 -8.85
CA CYS A 96 3.17 5.00 -9.36
C CYS A 96 2.55 6.16 -8.57
N LEU A 97 2.68 6.15 -7.25
CA LEU A 97 2.15 7.22 -6.40
C LEU A 97 2.78 8.59 -6.73
N ARG A 98 4.10 8.65 -6.97
CA ARG A 98 4.80 9.89 -7.38
C ARG A 98 4.29 10.44 -8.71
N GLU A 99 4.02 9.57 -9.68
CA GLU A 99 3.48 9.97 -10.98
C GLU A 99 2.03 10.44 -10.87
N PHE A 100 1.19 9.74 -10.09
CA PHE A 100 -0.17 10.23 -9.79
C PHE A 100 -0.14 11.60 -9.12
N ARG A 101 0.85 11.82 -8.26
CA ARG A 101 1.11 13.12 -7.64
C ARG A 101 1.39 14.21 -8.67
N ALA A 102 2.36 14.00 -9.56
CA ALA A 102 2.72 14.98 -10.59
C ALA A 102 1.54 15.33 -11.51
N LEU A 103 0.74 14.33 -11.89
CA LEU A 103 -0.43 14.51 -12.74
C LEU A 103 -1.56 15.29 -12.05
N SER A 104 -1.65 15.20 -10.72
CA SER A 104 -2.62 15.98 -9.95
C SER A 104 -2.23 17.44 -9.76
N GLU A 105 -0.93 17.77 -9.84
CA GLU A 105 -0.42 19.15 -9.75
C GLU A 105 -0.57 19.94 -11.07
N THR A 106 -0.80 19.24 -12.20
CA THR A 106 -0.94 19.84 -13.54
C THR A 106 -2.39 20.06 -13.99
N GLY A 107 -3.38 19.70 -13.17
CA GLY A 107 -4.81 19.99 -13.38
C GLY A 107 -5.36 21.03 -12.42
#